data_AF-A0A7K2M7N3-F1
#
_entry.id   AF-A0A7K2M7N3-F1
#
_cell.length_a   1.000
_cell.length_b   1.000
_cell.length_c   1.000
_cell.angle_alpha   90.00
_cell.angle_beta   90.00
_cell.angle_gamma   90.00
#
_symmetry.space_group_name_H-M   'P 1'
#
loop_
_entity.id
_entity.type
_entity.pdbx_description
1 polymer ?
#
loop_
_entity_poly.entity_id
_entity_poly.type
_entity_poly.pdbx_seq_one_letter_code
_entity_poly.pdbx_strand_id
1 'polypeptide(L)' 'MAQREGHGPGQDQRDASADEGRPDHRTMTAEQGRFCVARCSCGWRGPARRARSLARTDAEGHLQGG' A
#
# COMPACT_ATOMS: atom_id res chain seq x y z
N MET A 1 -23.05 -33.36 33.66
CA MET A 1 -24.22 -33.30 32.76
C MET A 1 -24.64 -31.82 32.68
N ALA A 2 -24.88 -31.27 31.48
CA ALA A 2 -25.26 -29.87 31.15
C ALA A 2 -24.12 -28.81 31.28
N GLN A 3 -23.31 -28.55 30.23
CA GLN A 3 -23.55 -27.72 29.02
C GLN A 3 -23.51 -26.20 29.31
N ARG A 4 -22.40 -25.44 29.12
CA ARG A 4 -21.81 -24.78 27.92
C ARG A 4 -22.75 -23.91 27.07
N GLU A 5 -22.86 -22.60 27.37
CA GLU A 5 -23.39 -21.51 26.51
C GLU A 5 -22.82 -20.17 27.05
N GLY A 6 -22.21 -19.23 26.34
CA GLY A 6 -21.73 -19.07 24.97
C GLY A 6 -20.92 -17.76 24.94
N HIS A 7 -19.59 -17.85 25.04
CA HIS A 7 -18.70 -16.72 24.79
C HIS A 7 -18.64 -16.52 23.28
N GLY A 8 -19.47 -15.62 22.75
CA GLY A 8 -19.42 -15.25 21.34
C GLY A 8 -18.20 -14.36 21.10
N PRO A 9 -17.16 -14.81 20.36
CA PRO A 9 -16.13 -13.88 19.94
C PRO A 9 -16.76 -12.89 18.97
N GLY A 10 -16.59 -11.60 19.26
CA GLY A 10 -16.96 -10.52 18.38
C GLY A 10 -16.36 -10.75 17.00
N GLN A 11 -17.23 -10.93 16.02
CA GLN A 11 -16.90 -11.07 14.61
C GLN A 11 -16.50 -9.70 14.03
N ASP A 12 -15.40 -9.14 14.54
CA ASP A 12 -14.55 -8.14 13.89
C ASP A 12 -13.52 -8.86 12.99
N GLN A 13 -13.98 -9.80 12.17
CA GLN A 13 -13.10 -10.67 11.37
C GLN A 13 -13.60 -10.82 9.95
N ARG A 14 -14.03 -9.72 9.32
CA ARG A 14 -14.42 -9.68 7.90
C ARG A 14 -13.56 -8.76 7.04
N ASP A 15 -12.35 -8.46 7.50
CA ASP A 15 -11.36 -7.69 6.74
C ASP A 15 -9.96 -8.32 6.86
N ALA A 16 -9.86 -9.64 6.73
CA ALA A 16 -8.58 -10.34 6.83
C ALA A 16 -8.62 -11.68 6.08
N SER A 17 -8.75 -11.65 4.74
CA SER A 17 -8.39 -12.78 3.85
C SER A 17 -8.74 -12.42 2.41
N ALA A 18 -7.88 -11.65 1.73
CA ALA A 18 -7.84 -11.65 0.26
C ALA A 18 -6.54 -11.08 -0.37
N ASP A 19 -5.58 -10.55 0.42
CA ASP A 19 -4.38 -9.92 -0.15
C ASP A 19 -3.07 -10.26 0.58
N GLU A 20 -3.00 -11.36 1.35
CA GLU A 20 -1.81 -11.72 2.14
C GLU A 20 -0.68 -12.41 1.33
N GLY A 21 -0.42 -11.95 0.10
CA GLY A 21 0.65 -12.55 -0.71
C GLY A 21 1.20 -11.71 -1.84
N ARG A 22 0.54 -10.61 -2.20
CA ARG A 22 1.08 -9.64 -3.13
C ARG A 22 1.32 -8.36 -2.33
N PRO A 23 2.55 -7.81 -2.30
CA PRO A 23 2.71 -6.49 -1.73
C PRO A 23 1.80 -5.56 -2.54
N ASP A 24 0.74 -5.02 -1.94
CA ASP A 24 -0.07 -3.99 -2.58
C ASP A 24 0.89 -2.88 -2.99
N HIS A 25 1.16 -2.79 -4.30
CA HIS A 25 2.09 -1.82 -4.86
C HIS A 25 1.38 -0.47 -4.80
N ARG A 26 1.56 0.23 -3.69
CA ARG A 26 0.98 1.54 -3.45
C ARG A 26 2.06 2.58 -3.64
N THR A 27 2.01 3.23 -4.79
CA THR A 27 2.92 4.35 -5.06
C THR A 27 2.40 5.64 -4.45
N MET A 28 3.30 6.35 -3.78
CA MET A 28 3.08 7.65 -3.17
C MET A 28 4.12 8.62 -3.72
N THR A 29 3.73 9.89 -3.86
CA THR A 29 4.67 10.97 -4.19
C THR A 29 4.99 11.74 -2.92
N ALA A 30 6.29 11.92 -2.64
CA ALA A 30 6.78 12.69 -1.51
C ALA A 30 7.56 13.90 -2.00
N GLU A 31 7.29 15.06 -1.41
CA GLU A 31 7.93 16.33 -1.76
C GLU A 31 9.13 16.55 -0.83
N GLN A 32 10.34 16.54 -1.38
CA GLN A 32 11.58 16.90 -0.70
C GLN A 32 12.04 18.28 -1.17
N GLY A 33 11.53 19.32 -0.52
CA GLY A 33 11.84 20.71 -0.84
C GLY A 33 11.39 21.09 -2.25
N ARG A 34 12.34 21.38 -3.15
CA ARG A 34 12.07 21.71 -4.57
C ARG A 34 11.90 20.47 -5.47
N PHE A 35 12.05 19.27 -4.91
CA PHE A 35 11.97 18.02 -5.65
C PHE A 35 10.80 17.18 -5.18
N CYS A 36 10.31 16.35 -6.06
CA CYS A 36 9.24 15.39 -5.86
C CYS A 36 9.78 14.02 -6.24
N VAL A 37 9.71 13.07 -5.32
CA VAL A 37 10.17 11.68 -5.50
C VAL A 37 8.98 10.73 -5.40
N ALA A 38 8.94 9.74 -6.28
CA ALA A 38 8.02 8.63 -6.13
C ALA A 38 8.59 7.59 -5.16
N ARG A 39 7.74 6.95 -4.38
CA ARG A 39 8.09 5.80 -3.56
C ARG A 39 6.96 4.79 -3.58
N CYS A 40 7.29 3.51 -3.56
CA CYS A 40 6.32 2.43 -3.49
C CYS A 40 6.43 1.73 -2.12
N SER A 41 5.30 1.24 -1.61
CA SER A 41 5.24 0.40 -0.41
C SER A 41 6.09 -0.87 -0.52
N CYS A 42 6.42 -1.34 -1.74
CA CYS A 42 7.34 -2.46 -1.97
C CYS A 42 8.82 -2.14 -1.67
N GLY A 43 9.15 -0.88 -1.38
CA GLY A 43 10.52 -0.42 -1.11
C GLY A 43 11.19 0.32 -2.28
N TRP A 44 10.56 0.35 -3.45
CA TRP A 44 11.08 1.10 -4.60
C TRP A 44 11.03 2.62 -4.37
N ARG A 45 12.05 3.34 -4.86
CA ARG A 45 12.08 4.81 -4.90
C ARG A 45 12.47 5.27 -6.29
N GLY A 46 11.63 6.13 -6.84
CA GLY A 46 11.86 6.79 -8.10
C GLY A 46 12.88 7.93 -8.01
N PRO A 47 13.39 8.39 -9.16
CA PRO A 47 14.29 9.53 -9.27
C PRO A 47 13.70 10.84 -8.73
N ALA A 48 14.57 11.76 -8.30
CA ALA A 48 14.17 13.11 -7.91
C ALA A 48 13.73 13.94 -9.13
N ARG A 49 12.43 14.24 -9.24
CA ARG A 49 11.85 15.06 -10.31
C ARG A 49 11.44 16.42 -9.77
N ARG A 50 11.56 17.49 -10.56
CA ARG A 50 11.10 18.83 -10.14
C ARG A 50 9.58 18.99 -10.30
N ALA A 51 8.99 18.29 -11.26
CA ALA A 51 7.54 18.30 -11.52
C ALA A 51 6.84 17.11 -10.86
N ARG A 52 5.78 17.40 -10.09
CA ARG A 52 4.96 16.37 -9.44
C ARG A 52 4.30 15.42 -10.43
N SER A 53 3.88 15.92 -11.60
CA SER A 53 3.30 15.08 -12.66
C SER A 53 4.31 14.06 -13.20
N LEU A 54 5.59 14.45 -13.36
CA LEU A 54 6.64 13.51 -13.77
C LEU A 54 6.91 12.44 -12.70
N ALA A 55 6.93 12.83 -11.42
CA ALA A 55 7.07 11.86 -10.33
C ALA A 55 5.87 10.90 -10.28
N ARG A 56 4.67 11.38 -10.61
CA ARG A 56 3.47 10.53 -10.71
C ARG A 56 3.58 9.56 -11.87
N THR A 57 3.97 10.01 -13.06
CA THR A 57 4.14 9.13 -14.23
C THR A 57 5.19 8.04 -13.98
N ASP A 58 6.27 8.38 -13.28
CA ASP A 58 7.30 7.43 -12.86
C ASP A 58 6.75 6.37 -11.88
N ALA A 59 5.96 6.80 -10.88
CA ALA A 59 5.20 5.90 -10.02
C ALA A 59 4.22 5.01 -10.80
N GLU A 60 3.43 5.59 -11.71
CA GLU A 60 2.47 4.84 -12.54
C GLU A 60 3.17 3.82 -13.46
N GLY A 61 4.34 4.17 -13.99
CA GLY A 61 5.18 3.25 -14.74
C GLY A 61 5.68 2.08 -13.88
N HIS A 62 6.05 2.33 -12.63
CA HIS A 62 6.39 1.27 -11.68
C HIS A 62 5.20 0.37 -11.33
N LEU A 63 3.99 0.93 -11.21
CA LEU A 63 2.77 0.13 -11.00
C LEU A 63 2.44 -0.77 -12.19
N GLN A 64 2.74 -0.31 -13.41
CA GLN A 64 2.43 -1.02 -14.66
C GLN A 64 3.51 -2.04 -15.05
N GLY A 65 4.77 -1.81 -14.67
CA GLY A 65 5.92 -2.61 -15.06
C GLY A 65 6.49 -3.51 -13.96
N GLY A 66 5.66 -3.89 -12.97
CA GLY A 66 6.04 -4.75 -11.85
C GLY A 66 6.70 -6.06 -12.27
#